data_AF-A0A359MNV3-F1
#
_entry.id   AF-A0A359MNV3-F1
#
_cell.length_a   1.000
_cell.length_b   1.000
_cell.length_c   1.000
_cell.angle_alpha   90.00
_cell.angle_beta   90.00
_cell.angle_gamma   90.00
#
_symmetry.space_group_name_H-M   'P 1'
#
loop_
_entity.id
_entity.type
_entity.pdbx_description
1 polymer ?
#
loop_
_entity_poly.entity_id
_entity_poly.type
_entity_poly.pdbx_seq_one_letter_code
_entity_poly.pdbx_strand_id
1 'polypeptide(L)'
;LDIANAANSGEAAAIQVFQETGTHLAAILYEIIRDNEMECLFLGGAISKSAELFLPQLKEGLRGIPSLKLIKKAEDIDNVPLYGVVS
;
A
#
# COMPACT_ATOMS: atom_id res chain seq x y z
N LEU A 1 14.97 10.77 10.95
CA LEU A 1 14.06 10.55 12.10
C LEU A 1 12.78 11.30 11.77
N ASP A 2 11.96 10.79 10.84
CA ASP A 2 11.36 11.72 9.87
C ASP A 2 9.87 12.01 10.00
N ILE A 3 8.98 11.15 9.54
CA ILE A 3 7.54 11.49 9.48
C ILE A 3 6.65 10.38 10.02
N ALA A 4 7.08 9.12 9.87
CA ALA A 4 6.37 7.97 10.44
C ALA A 4 6.31 8.04 11.98
N ASN A 5 7.41 8.44 12.63
CA ASN A 5 7.43 8.58 14.09
C ASN A 5 6.54 9.73 14.58
N ALA A 6 6.51 10.84 13.85
CA ALA A 6 5.62 11.97 14.12
C ALA A 6 4.15 11.55 14.01
N ALA A 7 3.79 10.82 12.95
CA ALA A 7 2.44 10.28 12.77
C ALA A 7 2.07 9.29 13.89
N ASN A 8 2.97 8.36 14.23
CA ASN A 8 2.77 7.42 15.34
C ASN A 8 2.64 8.11 16.71
N SER A 9 3.22 9.31 16.85
CA SER A 9 3.14 10.13 18.06
C SER A 9 1.89 11.04 18.08
N GLY A 10 1.03 10.96 17.07
CA GLY A 10 -0.23 11.70 17.01
C GLY A 10 -0.13 13.07 16.34
N GLU A 11 0.98 13.41 15.68
CA GLU A 11 1.10 14.69 15.00
C GLU A 11 0.16 14.76 13.79
N ALA A 12 -0.81 15.67 13.84
CA ALA A 12 -1.90 15.74 12.86
C ALA A 12 -1.41 15.93 11.42
N ALA A 13 -0.42 16.79 11.19
CA ALA A 13 0.14 17.03 9.86
C ALA A 13 0.80 15.77 9.29
N ALA A 14 1.57 15.05 10.11
CA ALA A 14 2.22 13.81 9.71
C ALA A 14 1.19 12.71 9.40
N ILE A 15 0.13 12.58 10.21
CA ILE A 15 -0.98 11.66 9.94
C ILE A 15 -1.62 12.01 8.59
N GLN A 16 -1.95 13.28 8.37
CA GLN A 16 -2.59 13.75 7.14
C GLN A 16 -1.75 13.40 5.90
N VAL A 17 -0.42 13.57 5.95
CA VAL A 17 0.46 13.20 4.83
C VAL A 17 0.32 11.72 4.47
N PHE A 18 0.24 10.81 5.45
CA PHE A 18 0.04 9.39 5.16
C PHE A 18 -1.37 9.09 4.62
N GLN A 19 -2.40 9.78 5.10
CA GLN A 19 -3.75 9.64 4.57
C GLN A 19 -3.84 10.09 3.11
N GLU A 20 -3.24 11.23 2.77
CA GLU A 20 -3.13 11.73 1.39
C GLU A 20 -2.31 10.77 0.53
N THR A 21 -1.21 10.22 1.07
CA THR A 21 -0.41 9.20 0.38
C THR A 21 -1.25 7.99 -0.02
N GLY A 22 -2.05 7.44 0.90
CA GLY A 22 -2.93 6.31 0.62
C GLY A 22 -4.00 6.64 -0.42
N THR A 23 -4.57 7.85 -0.34
CA THR A 23 -5.59 8.35 -1.27
C THR A 23 -5.03 8.51 -2.69
N HIS A 24 -3.87 9.16 -2.82
CA HIS A 24 -3.22 9.35 -4.12
C HIS A 24 -2.78 8.01 -4.72
N LEU A 25 -2.24 7.11 -3.90
CA LEU A 25 -1.84 5.78 -4.37
C LEU A 25 -3.05 4.98 -4.87
N ALA A 26 -4.18 5.03 -4.16
CA ALA A 26 -5.41 4.39 -4.64
C ALA A 26 -5.86 4.96 -5.99
N ALA A 27 -5.87 6.29 -6.14
CA ALA A 27 -6.29 6.94 -7.38
C ALA A 27 -5.41 6.55 -8.57
N ILE A 28 -4.09 6.44 -8.37
CA ILE A 28 -3.14 6.00 -9.41
C ILE A 28 -3.37 4.52 -9.77
N LEU A 29 -3.60 3.67 -8.78
CA LEU A 29 -3.70 2.22 -8.98
C LEU A 29 -5.09 1.75 -9.42
N TYR A 30 -6.15 2.54 -9.19
CA TYR A 30 -7.54 2.09 -9.35
C TYR A 30 -7.81 1.52 -10.74
N GLU A 31 -7.54 2.33 -11.78
CA GLU A 31 -7.78 1.94 -13.17
C GLU A 31 -6.88 0.77 -13.57
N ILE A 32 -5.61 0.77 -13.13
CA ILE A 32 -4.65 -0.31 -13.43
C ILE A 32 -5.15 -1.65 -12.88
N ILE A 33 -5.57 -1.67 -11.61
CA ILE A 33 -6.05 -2.89 -10.96
C ILE A 33 -7.36 -3.34 -11.59
N ARG A 34 -8.30 -2.42 -11.82
CA ARG A 34 -9.61 -2.71 -12.41
C ARG A 34 -9.47 -3.28 -13.82
N ASP A 35 -8.70 -2.63 -14.68
CA ASP A 35 -8.61 -2.95 -16.10
C ASP A 35 -7.83 -4.25 -16.36
N ASN A 36 -6.95 -4.63 -15.44
CA ASN A 36 -6.20 -5.88 -15.50
C ASN A 36 -6.81 -6.98 -14.60
N GLU A 37 -7.99 -6.74 -14.03
CA GLU A 37 -8.69 -7.66 -13.13
C GLU A 37 -7.80 -8.23 -12.02
N MET A 38 -6.89 -7.41 -11.49
CA MET A 38 -5.91 -7.87 -10.52
C MET A 38 -6.62 -8.34 -9.24
N GLU A 39 -6.18 -9.49 -8.72
CA GLU A 39 -6.76 -10.08 -7.51
C GLU A 39 -6.00 -9.71 -6.24
N CYS A 40 -4.72 -9.36 -6.37
CA CYS A 40 -3.82 -9.11 -5.25
C CYS A 40 -2.93 -7.89 -5.49
N LEU A 41 -2.81 -7.02 -4.48
CA LEU A 41 -1.85 -5.93 -4.41
C LEU A 41 -0.88 -6.17 -3.24
N PHE A 42 0.41 -6.31 -3.55
CA PHE A 42 1.47 -6.43 -2.56
C PHE A 42 2.27 -5.13 -2.44
N LEU A 43 2.32 -4.56 -1.23
CA LEU A 43 3.08 -3.36 -0.93
C LEU A 43 4.51 -3.72 -0.58
N GLY A 44 5.42 -3.30 -1.46
CA GLY A 44 6.84 -3.58 -1.34
C GLY A 44 7.74 -2.38 -1.05
N GLY A 45 9.05 -2.60 -1.11
CA GLY A 45 10.09 -1.58 -0.96
C GLY A 45 10.08 -0.89 0.41
N ALA A 46 10.70 0.30 0.46
CA ALA A 46 10.82 1.07 1.69
C ALA A 46 9.47 1.51 2.28
N ILE A 47 8.45 1.73 1.45
CA ILE A 47 7.11 2.18 1.88
C ILE A 47 6.38 1.13 2.71
N SER A 48 6.71 -0.15 2.53
CA SER A 48 6.13 -1.26 3.30
C SER A 48 6.35 -1.12 4.81
N LYS A 49 7.40 -0.42 5.25
CA LYS A 49 7.72 -0.19 6.67
C LYS A 49 6.72 0.71 7.38
N SER A 50 6.02 1.56 6.63
CA SER A 50 5.02 2.51 7.13
C SER A 50 3.63 2.24 6.55
N ALA A 51 3.39 1.04 6.01
CA ALA A 51 2.14 0.66 5.36
C ALA A 51 0.92 0.95 6.24
N GLU A 52 0.96 0.60 7.52
CA GLU A 52 -0.14 0.79 8.47
C GLU A 52 -0.66 2.25 8.53
N LEU A 53 0.20 3.24 8.21
CA LEU A 53 -0.16 4.65 8.28
C LEU A 53 -1.00 5.13 7.08
N PHE A 54 -0.88 4.48 5.91
CA PHE A 54 -1.60 4.88 4.68
C PHE A 54 -2.52 3.79 4.13
N LEU A 55 -2.38 2.55 4.60
CA LEU A 55 -3.15 1.39 4.15
C LEU A 55 -4.67 1.58 4.30
N PRO A 56 -5.21 2.24 5.35
CA PRO A 56 -6.65 2.48 5.45
C PRO A 56 -7.20 3.29 4.26
N GLN A 57 -6.54 4.39 3.89
CA GLN A 57 -6.97 5.24 2.78
C GLN A 57 -6.77 4.56 1.44
N LEU A 58 -5.69 3.79 1.30
CA LEU A 58 -5.47 2.96 0.11
C LEU A 58 -6.60 1.94 -0.08
N LYS A 59 -6.96 1.21 0.99
CA LYS A 59 -8.04 0.21 0.97
C LYS A 59 -9.38 0.85 0.64
N GLU A 60 -9.69 2.00 1.24
CA GLU A 60 -10.96 2.69 0.96
C GLU A 60 -11.04 3.15 -0.50
N GLY A 61 -9.97 3.72 -1.04
CA GLY A 61 -9.93 4.15 -2.44
C GLY A 61 -10.04 2.99 -3.45
N LEU A 62 -9.64 1.77 -3.07
CA LEU A 62 -9.73 0.57 -3.92
C LEU A 62 -10.97 -0.29 -3.65
N ARG A 63 -11.81 0.05 -2.68
CA ARG A 63 -12.97 -0.77 -2.26
C ARG A 63 -13.97 -1.06 -3.39
N GLY A 64 -14.01 -0.20 -4.41
CA GLY A 64 -14.91 -0.32 -5.56
C GLY A 64 -14.52 -1.41 -6.58
N ILE A 65 -13.38 -2.09 -6.42
CA ILE A 65 -12.86 -3.05 -7.40
C ILE A 65 -13.23 -4.48 -6.98
N PRO A 66 -14.17 -5.16 -7.66
CA PRO A 66 -14.65 -6.49 -7.23
C PRO A 66 -13.60 -7.60 -7.38
N SER A 67 -12.67 -7.47 -8.34
CA SER A 67 -11.62 -8.45 -8.57
C SER A 67 -10.57 -8.46 -7.46
N LEU A 68 -10.33 -7.30 -6.81
CA LEU A 68 -9.26 -7.12 -5.84
C LEU A 68 -9.64 -7.73 -4.48
N LYS A 69 -9.11 -8.92 -4.20
CA LYS A 69 -9.41 -9.72 -3.01
C LYS A 69 -8.41 -9.50 -1.88
N LEU A 70 -7.17 -9.11 -2.21
CA LEU A 70 -6.09 -9.04 -1.24
C LEU A 70 -5.26 -7.77 -1.40
N ILE A 71 -5.07 -7.05 -0.29
CA ILE A 71 -4.07 -5.99 -0.18
C ILE A 71 -3.21 -6.31 1.04
N LYS A 72 -1.93 -6.60 0.82
CA LYS A 72 -0.99 -6.99 1.89
C LYS A 72 0.35 -6.31 1.75
N LYS A 73 1.03 -6.14 2.89
CA LYS A 73 2.46 -5.85 2.92
C LYS A 73 3.23 -7.10 2.48
N ALA A 74 4.26 -6.94 1.65
CA ALA A 74 5.21 -8.02 1.41
C ALA A 74 6.03 -8.24 2.69
N GLU A 75 5.89 -9.41 3.31
CA GLU A 75 6.53 -9.73 4.60
C GLU A 75 8.04 -10.00 4.48
N ASP A 76 8.55 -10.21 3.27
CA ASP A 76 9.96 -10.55 3.08
C ASP A 76 10.43 -10.09 1.69
N ILE A 77 10.82 -8.81 1.53
CA ILE A 77 11.39 -8.30 0.27
C ILE A 77 12.88 -8.55 0.11
N ASP A 78 13.55 -8.84 1.21
CA ASP A 78 14.98 -9.16 1.19
C ASP A 78 15.24 -10.58 0.63
N ASN A 79 14.21 -11.44 0.51
CA ASN A 79 14.30 -12.81 -0.06
C ASN A 79 13.62 -13.01 -1.44
N VAL A 80 13.07 -11.97 -2.09
CA VAL A 80 12.25 -12.12 -3.33
C VAL A 80 13.02 -12.30 -4.65
N PRO A 81 14.37 -12.26 -4.75
CA PRO A 81 14.99 -12.68 -6.01
C PRO A 81 14.84 -14.19 -6.33
N LEU A 82 14.38 -15.02 -5.39
CA LEU A 82 14.52 -16.49 -5.50
C LEU A 82 13.26 -17.29 -5.89
N TYR A 83 12.07 -16.68 -5.97
CA TYR A 83 10.84 -17.42 -6.33
C TYR A 83 10.32 -17.19 -7.77
N GLY A 84 11.01 -16.37 -8.57
CA GLY A 84 10.66 -16.16 -9.98
C GLY A 84 11.13 -17.24 -10.96
N VAL A 85 11.80 -18.30 -10.49
CA VAL A 85 12.45 -19.32 -11.35
C VAL A 85 11.66 -20.65 -11.42
N VAL A 86 10.53 -20.76 -10.73
CA VAL A 86 9.66 -21.95 -10.80
C VAL A 86 8.26 -21.53 -11.24
N SER A 87 8.13 -21.16 -12.51
CA SER A 87 6.89 -21.17 -13.29
C SER A 87 7.21 -21.50 -14.74
#